data_AF-A0A7S3QD01-F1
#
_entry.id   AF-A0A7S3QD01-F1
#
_cell.length_a   1.000
_cell.length_b   1.000
_cell.length_c   1.000
_cell.angle_alpha   90.00
_cell.angle_beta   90.00
_cell.angle_gamma   90.00
#
_symmetry.space_group_name_H-M   'P 1'
#
loop_
_entity.id
_entity.type
_entity.pdbx_description
1 polymer ?
#
loop_
_entity_poly.entity_id
_entity_poly.type
_entity_poly.pdbx_seq_one_letter_code
_entity_poly.pdbx_strand_id
1 'polypeptide(L)'
;MPKESMTSTGNSGKSSMASSGISSVVRGETSSKFKSYSSSTSAVKKIDGSRQIVFMAGGACYSELRAANELMEKGGPEVILGSTHFIDPSTFVKSIASLK
;
A
#
# COMPACT_ATOMS: atom_id res chain seq x y z
N MET A 1 42.53 -27.96 -34.03
CA MET A 1 41.31 -28.24 -33.24
C MET A 1 41.62 -27.89 -31.79
N PRO A 2 40.93 -26.89 -31.20
CA PRO A 2 41.21 -26.29 -29.90
C PRO A 2 40.48 -27.02 -28.76
N LYS A 3 40.97 -26.90 -27.51
CA LYS A 3 40.13 -26.91 -26.30
C LYS A 3 40.68 -25.96 -25.24
N GLU A 4 40.06 -24.79 -25.20
CA GLU A 4 39.79 -23.99 -23.99
C GLU A 4 39.00 -24.87 -22.99
N SER A 5 38.88 -24.65 -21.68
CA SER A 5 39.04 -23.46 -20.85
C SER A 5 39.24 -23.88 -19.39
N MET A 6 39.99 -23.08 -18.64
CA MET A 6 39.91 -22.99 -17.19
C MET A 6 38.63 -22.24 -16.81
N THR A 7 37.82 -22.75 -15.89
CA THR A 7 37.17 -21.95 -14.83
C THR A 7 36.83 -22.85 -13.65
N SER A 8 37.44 -22.54 -12.50
CA SER A 8 37.12 -23.07 -11.19
C SER A 8 35.93 -22.29 -10.60
N THR A 9 34.83 -22.96 -10.28
CA THR A 9 33.77 -22.36 -9.45
C THR A 9 33.73 -23.08 -8.12
N GLY A 10 34.24 -22.39 -7.10
CA GLY A 10 34.29 -22.83 -5.72
C GLY A 10 32.94 -22.84 -5.03
N ASN A 11 32.83 -23.80 -4.12
CA ASN A 11 31.75 -24.10 -3.19
C ASN A 11 31.47 -22.95 -2.18
N SER A 12 30.19 -22.70 -1.85
CA SER A 12 29.84 -22.23 -0.50
C SER A 12 28.42 -22.66 -0.13
N GLY A 13 28.36 -23.65 0.75
CA GLY A 13 27.13 -24.04 1.43
C GLY A 13 26.60 -22.91 2.30
N LYS A 14 25.27 -22.85 2.43
CA LYS A 14 24.61 -22.13 3.50
C LYS A 14 23.60 -23.07 4.15
N SER A 15 24.05 -23.65 5.26
CA SER A 15 23.18 -24.08 6.35
C SER A 15 22.45 -22.86 6.92
N SER A 16 21.16 -22.97 7.18
CA SER A 16 20.53 -22.15 8.22
C SER A 16 19.39 -22.91 8.85
N MET A 17 19.40 -22.83 10.18
CA MET A 17 18.70 -23.66 11.13
C MET A 17 17.20 -23.40 11.17
N ALA A 18 16.51 -24.37 11.77
CA ALA A 18 15.10 -24.34 12.10
C ALA A 18 14.68 -23.05 12.84
N SER A 19 13.53 -22.50 12.44
CA SER A 19 12.67 -21.75 13.35
C SER A 19 11.47 -22.64 13.71
N SER A 20 11.49 -23.18 14.92
CA SER A 20 10.34 -23.80 15.55
C SER A 20 9.24 -22.76 15.75
N GLY A 21 8.05 -23.01 15.21
CA GLY A 21 6.88 -22.16 15.42
C GLY A 21 5.61 -22.84 14.89
N ILE A 22 4.80 -23.35 15.83
CA ILE A 22 3.39 -23.74 15.74
C ILE A 22 2.96 -24.71 14.63
N SER A 23 2.79 -25.97 15.04
CA SER A 23 2.14 -27.05 14.31
C SER A 23 0.64 -26.76 14.10
N SER A 24 0.19 -26.70 12.84
CA SER A 24 -1.22 -26.96 12.51
C SER A 24 -1.29 -28.00 11.40
N VAL A 25 -1.65 -29.22 11.81
CA VAL A 25 -1.97 -30.35 10.94
C VAL A 25 -3.31 -30.09 10.28
N VAL A 26 -3.35 -29.93 8.96
CA VAL A 26 -4.35 -30.58 8.10
C VAL A 26 -3.71 -30.81 6.72
N ARG A 27 -3.49 -32.09 6.40
CA ARG A 27 -3.30 -32.57 5.03
C ARG A 27 -4.65 -32.54 4.32
N GLY A 28 -4.70 -31.92 3.15
CA GLY A 28 -5.81 -32.00 2.22
C GLY A 28 -5.31 -31.67 0.82
N GLU A 29 -4.89 -32.70 0.08
CA GLU A 29 -4.60 -32.58 -1.34
C GLU A 29 -5.92 -32.42 -2.10
N THR A 30 -6.31 -31.17 -2.38
CA THR A 30 -7.34 -30.85 -3.36
C THR A 30 -6.71 -29.98 -4.45
N SER A 31 -6.33 -30.63 -5.56
CA SER A 31 -5.84 -29.98 -6.77
C SER A 31 -6.99 -29.24 -7.47
N SER A 32 -7.29 -28.02 -7.06
CA SER A 32 -8.09 -27.07 -7.85
C SER A 32 -7.15 -26.15 -8.62
N LYS A 33 -6.89 -26.49 -9.88
CA LYS A 33 -6.17 -25.65 -10.84
C LYS A 33 -7.02 -24.45 -11.21
N PHE A 34 -6.95 -23.36 -10.44
CA PHE A 34 -7.54 -22.09 -10.81
C PHE A 34 -6.60 -21.34 -11.76
N LYS A 35 -7.06 -21.11 -13.00
CA LYS A 35 -6.36 -20.31 -14.01
C LYS A 35 -6.55 -18.83 -13.65
N SER A 36 -5.54 -18.23 -13.03
CA SER A 36 -5.52 -16.79 -12.76
C SER A 36 -5.45 -16.02 -14.08
N TYR A 37 -6.48 -15.24 -14.39
CA TYR A 37 -6.39 -14.22 -15.42
C TYR A 37 -5.56 -13.07 -14.84
N SER A 38 -4.39 -12.84 -15.40
CA SER A 38 -3.61 -11.63 -15.10
C SER A 38 -4.36 -10.46 -15.73
N SER A 39 -5.31 -9.87 -15.01
CA SER A 39 -5.71 -8.50 -15.32
C SER A 39 -4.48 -7.63 -15.06
N SER A 40 -3.99 -6.99 -16.11
CA SER A 40 -3.03 -5.90 -16.02
C SER A 40 -3.71 -4.76 -15.27
N THR A 41 -3.80 -4.91 -13.95
CA THR A 41 -4.11 -3.83 -13.03
C THR A 41 -2.98 -2.84 -13.19
N SER A 42 -3.31 -1.66 -13.73
CA SER A 42 -2.43 -0.49 -13.77
C SER A 42 -1.63 -0.50 -12.47
N ALA A 43 -0.30 -0.64 -12.57
CA ALA A 43 0.57 -0.89 -11.44
C ALA A 43 0.21 0.10 -10.32
N VAL A 44 -0.57 -0.36 -9.34
CA VAL A 44 -0.86 0.41 -8.15
C VAL A 44 0.51 0.60 -7.55
N LYS A 45 1.07 1.81 -7.67
CA LYS A 45 2.34 2.15 -7.04
C LYS A 45 2.18 1.66 -5.62
N LYS A 46 2.94 0.63 -5.26
CA LYS A 46 2.98 0.18 -3.88
C LYS A 46 3.58 1.36 -3.12
N ILE A 47 2.71 2.16 -2.52
CA ILE A 47 3.13 3.22 -1.61
C ILE A 47 3.62 2.45 -0.39
N ASP A 48 4.91 2.17 -0.38
CA ASP A 48 5.60 1.61 0.76
C ASP A 48 5.85 2.78 1.71
N GLY A 49 4.91 3.00 2.63
CA GLY A 49 4.87 4.20 3.47
C GLY A 49 3.83 4.06 4.59
N SER A 50 3.98 4.88 5.63
CA SER A 50 2.98 4.98 6.68
C SER A 50 1.67 5.53 6.12
N ARG A 51 0.54 5.01 6.61
CA ARG A 51 -0.80 5.49 6.27
C ARG A 51 -1.29 6.42 7.36
N GLN A 52 -1.70 7.62 6.97
CA GLN A 52 -2.25 8.61 7.88
C GLN A 52 -3.72 8.87 7.52
N ILE A 53 -4.62 8.45 8.41
CA ILE A 53 -6.06 8.68 8.27
C ILE A 53 -6.40 9.93 9.07
N VAL A 54 -6.93 10.95 8.40
CA VAL A 54 -7.33 12.23 9.01
C VAL A 54 -8.82 12.38 8.87
N PHE A 55 -9.54 12.53 9.98
CA PHE A 55 -10.97 12.78 9.98
C PHE A 55 -11.26 14.20 10.49
N MET A 56 -11.85 15.04 9.64
CA MET A 56 -12.20 16.43 9.98
C MET A 56 -13.65 16.55 10.43
N ALA A 57 -13.84 16.89 11.70
CA ALA A 57 -15.15 17.18 12.26
C ALA A 57 -15.62 18.58 11.82
N GLY A 58 -16.88 18.69 11.40
CA GLY A 58 -17.46 19.96 10.92
C GLY A 58 -17.31 20.20 9.41
N GLY A 59 -16.63 19.28 8.71
CA GLY A 59 -16.46 19.30 7.26
C GLY A 59 -15.01 19.52 6.85
N ALA A 60 -14.69 19.15 5.61
CA ALA A 60 -13.38 19.40 5.01
C ALA A 60 -13.51 20.21 3.73
N CYS A 61 -12.54 21.07 3.46
CA CYS A 61 -12.49 21.88 2.26
C CYS A 61 -11.71 21.16 1.15
N TYR A 62 -12.01 21.49 -0.10
CA TYR A 62 -11.28 20.96 -1.26
C TYR A 62 -9.79 21.37 -1.26
N SER A 63 -9.43 22.49 -0.62
CA SER A 63 -8.03 22.89 -0.46
C SER A 63 -7.24 21.93 0.42
N GLU A 64 -7.87 21.29 1.40
CA GLU A 64 -7.23 20.30 2.28
C GLU A 64 -7.02 18.97 1.55
N LEU A 65 -8.00 18.56 0.75
CA LEU A 65 -7.86 17.40 -0.14
C LEU A 65 -6.73 17.60 -1.16
N ARG A 66 -6.64 18.81 -1.74
CA ARG A 66 -5.55 19.20 -2.64
C ARG A 66 -4.19 19.11 -1.92
N ALA A 67 -4.08 19.65 -0.71
CA ALA A 67 -2.85 19.60 0.08
C ALA A 67 -2.43 18.16 0.42
N ALA A 68 -3.37 17.29 0.77
CA ALA A 68 -3.11 15.87 1.01
C ALA A 68 -2.55 15.18 -0.25
N ASN A 69 -3.12 15.45 -1.42
CA ASN A 69 -2.63 14.92 -2.69
C ASN A 69 -1.23 15.43 -3.03
N GLU A 70 -0.97 16.73 -2.88
CA GLU A 70 0.36 17.29 -3.13
C GLU A 70 1.42 16.71 -2.19
N LEU A 71 1.05 16.44 -0.94
CA LEU A 71 1.94 15.77 0.02
C LEU A 71 2.27 14.34 -0.42
N MET A 72 1.27 13.58 -0.88
CA MET A 72 1.48 12.24 -1.43
C MET A 72 2.31 12.24 -2.72
N GLU A 73 2.08 13.21 -3.61
CA GLU A 73 2.85 13.38 -4.86
C GLU A 73 4.33 13.69 -4.59
N LYS A 74 4.62 14.44 -3.54
CA LYS A 74 5.99 14.77 -3.10
C LYS A 74 6.71 13.60 -2.43
N GLY A 75 6.09 12.42 -2.34
CA GLY A 75 6.66 11.25 -1.67
C GLY A 75 6.43 11.21 -0.17
N GLY A 76 5.44 11.97 0.33
CA GLY A 76 4.96 11.85 1.70
C GLY A 76 4.18 10.55 1.96
N PRO A 77 3.76 10.32 3.22
CA PRO A 77 2.90 9.19 3.59
C PRO A 77 1.57 9.21 2.82
N GLU A 78 0.93 8.04 2.72
CA GLU A 78 -0.40 7.91 2.13
C GLU A 78 -1.43 8.57 3.07
N VAL A 79 -2.03 9.67 2.65
CA VAL A 79 -3.01 10.42 3.44
C VAL A 79 -4.43 10.11 2.96
N ILE A 80 -5.25 9.58 3.85
CA ILE A 80 -6.68 9.36 3.63
C ILE A 80 -7.44 10.42 4.42
N LEU A 81 -7.99 11.41 3.71
CA LEU A 81 -8.80 12.47 4.28
C LEU A 81 -10.28 12.06 4.27
N GLY A 82 -10.90 12.06 5.44
CA GLY A 82 -12.35 11.91 5.62
C GLY A 82 -12.93 13.11 6.36
N SER A 83 -14.22 13.37 6.15
CA SER A 83 -14.94 14.40 6.88
C SER A 83 -16.41 14.03 6.98
N THR A 84 -17.19 14.80 7.76
CA THR A 84 -18.64 14.63 7.79
C THR A 84 -19.30 15.05 6.47
N HIS A 85 -18.79 16.09 5.82
CA HIS A 85 -19.21 16.58 4.51
C HIS A 85 -18.10 17.46 3.91
N PHE A 86 -18.09 17.61 2.58
CA PHE A 86 -17.22 18.58 1.93
C PHE A 86 -17.88 19.95 1.89
N ILE A 87 -17.12 20.98 2.22
CA ILE A 87 -17.61 22.35 2.35
C ILE A 87 -17.00 23.27 1.31
N ASP A 88 -17.84 24.16 0.80
CA ASP A 88 -17.43 25.33 0.04
C ASP A 88 -17.29 26.52 0.99
N PRO A 89 -16.48 27.53 0.66
CA PRO A 89 -16.35 28.72 1.51
C PRO A 89 -17.70 29.40 1.80
N SER A 90 -18.61 29.40 0.81
CA SER A 90 -19.93 30.02 0.97
C SER A 90 -20.86 29.23 1.90
N THR A 91 -20.77 27.89 1.91
CA THR A 91 -21.58 27.04 2.80
C THR A 91 -21.02 27.04 4.21
N PHE A 92 -19.70 27.13 4.36
CA PHE A 92 -19.02 27.28 5.65
C PHE A 92 -19.39 28.58 6.38
N VAL A 93 -19.41 29.71 5.69
CA VAL A 93 -19.81 30.99 6.30
C VAL A 93 -21.28 30.94 6.75
N LYS A 94 -22.15 30.32 5.96
CA LYS A 94 -23.57 30.13 6.32
C LYS A 94 -23.74 29.20 7.52
N SER A 95 -22.98 28.11 7.59
CA SER A 95 -23.07 27.16 8.71
C SER A 95 -22.62 27.81 10.02
N ILE A 96 -21.55 28.60 9.99
CA ILE A 96 -21.11 29.37 11.16
C ILE A 96 -22.12 30.45 11.53
N ALA A 97 -22.68 31.18 10.57
CA ALA A 97 -23.68 32.21 10.85
C ALA A 97 -24.98 31.63 11.44
N SER A 98 -25.27 30.36 11.18
CA SER A 98 -26.44 29.66 11.72
C SER A 98 -26.23 29.07 13.11
N LEU A 99 -25.00 29.12 13.64
CA LEU A 99 -24.70 28.63 14.99
C LEU A 99 -25.27 29.61 16.03
N LYS A 100 -26.10 29.09 16.95
CA LYS A 100 -26.70 29.85 18.05
C LYS A 100 -25.77 29.93 19.25
#